data_AF-A0A9D2K3Y9-F1
#
_entry.id   AF-A0A9D2K3Y9-F1
#
_cell.length_a   1.000
_cell.length_b   1.000
_cell.length_c   1.000
_cell.angle_alpha   90.00
_cell.angle_beta   90.00
_cell.angle_gamma   90.00
#
_symmetry.space_group_name_H-M   'P 1'
#
loop_
_entity.id
_entity.type
_entity.pdbx_description
1 polymer ?
#
loop_
_entity_poly.entity_id
_entity_poly.type
_entity_poly.pdbx_seq_one_letter_code
_entity_poly.pdbx_strand_id
1 'polypeptide(L)' 'MASLHLPLRKSHESPAVNQLYHDFLGKPNSNTAHRLLHTHYRDLSFLLE' A
#
# COMPACT_ATOMS: atom_id res chain seq x y z
N MET A 1 -30.50 4.44 -16.55
CA MET A 1 -29.11 3.97 -16.48
C MET A 1 -28.23 5.13 -16.05
N ALA A 2 -28.17 5.39 -14.74
CA ALA A 2 -27.43 6.53 -14.20
C ALA A 2 -25.92 6.29 -14.39
N SER A 3 -25.25 7.25 -15.01
CA SER A 3 -23.79 7.28 -15.13
C SER A 3 -23.19 7.28 -13.72
N LEU A 4 -22.61 6.15 -13.29
CA LEU A 4 -21.84 6.07 -12.06
C LEU A 4 -20.61 6.95 -12.26
N HIS A 5 -20.63 8.19 -11.77
CA HIS A 5 -19.39 8.88 -11.40
C HIS A 5 -18.67 7.94 -10.44
N LEU A 6 -17.68 7.19 -10.90
CA LEU A 6 -16.85 6.33 -10.06
C LEU A 6 -15.80 7.26 -9.44
N PRO A 7 -16.08 7.83 -8.25
CA PRO A 7 -15.27 8.89 -7.68
C PRO A 7 -13.95 8.27 -7.21
N LEU A 8 -12.83 8.97 -7.44
CA LEU A 8 -11.47 8.64 -7.02
C LEU A 8 -11.00 7.18 -7.24
N ARG A 9 -10.15 6.95 -8.25
CA ARG A 9 -9.65 5.61 -8.64
C ARG A 9 -8.15 5.39 -8.41
N LYS A 10 -7.43 6.42 -7.96
CA LYS A 10 -6.01 6.31 -7.63
C LYS A 10 -5.83 6.26 -6.13
N SER A 11 -5.08 5.28 -5.63
CA SER A 11 -4.90 5.07 -4.19
C SER A 11 -4.31 6.29 -3.47
N HIS A 12 -3.45 7.07 -4.13
CA HIS A 12 -2.87 8.31 -3.57
C HIS A 12 -3.83 9.51 -3.56
N GLU A 13 -4.97 9.41 -4.25
CA GLU A 13 -6.02 10.43 -4.18
C GLU A 13 -7.07 10.07 -3.09
N SER A 14 -6.99 8.86 -2.49
CA SER A 14 -7.93 8.42 -1.45
C SER A 14 -7.73 9.20 -0.14
N PRO A 15 -8.75 9.92 0.36
CA PRO A 15 -8.64 10.71 1.59
C PRO A 15 -8.25 9.86 2.81
N ALA A 16 -8.80 8.65 2.93
CA ALA A 16 -8.50 7.75 4.03
C ALA A 16 -7.04 7.27 4.00
N VAL A 17 -6.51 6.97 2.81
CA VAL A 17 -5.10 6.59 2.65
C VAL A 17 -4.21 7.76 3.02
N ASN A 18 -4.51 8.96 2.50
CA ASN A 18 -3.72 10.16 2.79
C ASN A 18 -3.71 10.51 4.28
N GLN A 19 -4.85 10.41 4.96
CA GLN A 19 -4.95 10.64 6.41
C GLN A 19 -4.10 9.62 7.19
N LEU A 20 -4.18 8.33 6.85
CA LEU A 20 -3.38 7.30 7.52
C LEU A 20 -1.87 7.51 7.35
N TYR A 21 -1.44 7.95 6.16
CA TYR A 21 -0.04 8.30 5.93
C TYR A 21 0.35 9.56 6.70
N HIS A 22 -0.48 10.60 6.70
CA HIS A 22 -0.22 11.83 7.46
C HIS A 22 -0.11 11.58 8.98
N ASP A 23 -1.05 10.85 9.55
CA ASP A 23 -1.18 10.73 11.01
C ASP A 23 -0.27 9.64 11.60
N PHE A 24 0.09 8.61 10.83
CA PHE A 24 0.70 7.40 11.40
C PHE A 24 1.86 6.83 10.57
N LEU A 25 1.66 6.54 9.29
CA LEU A 25 2.67 5.84 8.49
C LEU A 25 3.81 6.75 8.02
N GLY A 26 3.59 8.07 7.98
CA GLY A 26 4.50 9.06 7.44
C GLY A 26 4.54 9.03 5.91
N LYS A 27 5.69 8.64 5.34
CA LYS A 27 5.89 8.55 3.89
C LYS A 27 5.91 7.10 3.39
N PRO A 28 5.63 6.84 2.11
CA PRO A 28 5.93 5.55 1.49
C PRO A 28 7.37 5.13 1.77
N ASN A 29 7.59 3.84 2.07
CA ASN A 29 8.89 3.29 2.48
C ASN A 29 9.51 3.90 3.76
N SER A 30 8.72 4.56 4.63
CA SER A 30 9.20 4.89 5.97
C SER A 30 9.51 3.62 6.78
N ASN A 31 10.28 3.73 7.87
CA ASN A 31 10.54 2.59 8.76
C ASN A 31 9.25 1.97 9.32
N THR A 32 8.25 2.80 9.65
CA THR A 32 6.94 2.35 10.14
C THR A 32 6.16 1.62 9.04
N ALA A 33 6.12 2.17 7.82
CA ALA A 33 5.47 1.53 6.68
C ALA A 33 6.16 0.20 6.33
N HIS A 34 7.50 0.18 6.29
CA HIS A 34 8.27 -1.03 6.00
C HIS A 34 8.01 -2.13 7.02
N ARG A 35 8.01 -1.81 8.31
CA ARG A 35 7.74 -2.79 9.37
C ARG A 35 6.32 -3.37 9.32
N LEU A 36 5.32 -2.58 8.92
CA LEU A 36 3.91 -2.99 9.00
C LEU A 36 3.34 -3.52 7.69
N LEU A 37 3.78 -3.00 6.55
CA LEU A 37 3.15 -3.21 5.25
C LEU A 37 4.03 -4.00 4.26
N HIS A 38 5.31 -4.21 4.58
CA HIS A 38 6.22 -4.96 3.73
C HIS A 38 6.53 -6.32 4.32
N THR A 39 6.91 -7.25 3.44
CA THR A 39 7.33 -8.60 3.79
C THR A 39 8.49 -9.01 2.88
N HIS A 40 9.10 -10.16 3.17
CA HIS A 40 10.18 -10.71 2.39
C HIS A 40 9.78 -12.07 1.83
N TYR A 41 10.15 -12.29 0.57
CA TYR A 41 10.10 -13.61 -0.03
C TYR A 41 11.38 -14.38 0.32
N ARG A 42 11.24 -15.70 0.51
CA ARG A 42 12.38 -16.60 0.64
C ARG A 42 12.58 -17.28 -0.69
N ASP A 43 13.81 -17.27 -1.18
CA ASP A 43 14.17 -18.05 -2.35
C ASP A 43 14.16 -19.54 -1.97
N LEU A 44 13.48 -20.35 -2.78
CA LEU A 44 13.37 -21.79 -2.63
C LEU A 44 14.00 -22.53 -3.82
N SER A 45 14.73 -21.83 -4.70
CA SER A 45 15.42 -22.42 -5.85
C SER A 45 16.34 -23.59 -5.45
N PHE A 46 16.91 -23.54 -4.25
CA PHE A 46 17.73 -24.62 -3.67
C PHE A 46 17.00 -25.96 -3.44
N LEU A 47 15.67 -25.99 -3.49
CA LEU A 47 14.87 -27.21 -3.37
C LEU A 47 14.54 -27.86 -4.73
N LEU A 48 14.93 -27.22 -5.83
CA LEU A 48 14.63 -27.67 -7.20
C LEU A 48 15.82 -28.39 -7.86
N GLU A 49 16.91 -28.62 -7.13
CA GLU A 49 18.03 -29.50 -7.51
C GLU A 49 17.82 -30.93 -6.99
#